data_AF-A0A831SHR0-F1
#
_entry.id   AF-A0A831SHR0-F1
#
_cell.length_a   1.000
_cell.length_b   1.000
_cell.length_c   1.000
_cell.angle_alpha   90.00
_cell.angle_beta   90.00
_cell.angle_gamma   90.00
#
_symmetry.space_group_name_H-M   'P 1'
#
loop_
_entity.id
_entity.type
_entity.pdbx_description
1 polymer ?
#
loop_
_entity_poly.entity_id
_entity_poly.type
_entity_poly.pdbx_seq_one_letter_code
_entity_poly.pdbx_strand_id
1 'polypeptide(L)'
;MNYSLVDILVFAPLAPLLGLILFWFIQLLMIESLKYNMSKIWENHRAFCRFSNFIGILFQAIAHATGYTITGIGVSEFSLSVSESKVSPKKEKKGFPEWIANAFLALGPFFIPPFIIFCILFLIPGVLNVSPVPGYTFSQMLISFGSLLFQFGTGFLILLTNLDLLNPFHLSFALLILLVGLGIRPSYIGEEKKKIGMLYDLYLIKKLIVKHPLYVLITLAVLYLISVIMFLLKIPFYALLFAFFGWLALIAIVAILLAHFVVFLLIISDRLPSFKRFLPFLIPIVSYIALRILFLAFPGDFVYSVSLLLSILITIASCFVLIKLETNKLKKLSEIKQEEEEDGKGRGDIS
;
A
#
# COMPACT_ATOMS: atom_id res chain seq x y z
N MET A 1 -4.38 1.47 42.65
CA MET A 1 -4.45 0.44 41.59
C MET A 1 -3.18 -0.39 41.64
N ASN A 2 -3.27 -1.66 42.06
CA ASN A 2 -2.12 -2.58 42.10
C ASN A 2 -1.98 -3.25 40.74
N TYR A 3 -1.40 -2.54 39.78
CA TYR A 3 -0.97 -3.16 38.53
C TYR A 3 0.36 -3.88 38.76
N SER A 4 0.53 -5.03 38.12
CA SER A 4 1.81 -5.76 38.18
C SER A 4 2.92 -4.90 37.59
N LEU A 5 4.03 -4.74 38.32
CA LEU A 5 5.23 -4.08 37.81
C LEU A 5 5.74 -4.76 36.52
N VAL A 6 5.52 -6.07 36.39
CA VAL A 6 5.86 -6.82 35.18
C VAL A 6 4.99 -6.37 34.00
N ASP A 7 3.70 -6.12 34.22
CA ASP A 7 2.80 -5.63 33.17
C ASP A 7 3.23 -4.23 32.68
N ILE A 8 3.57 -3.34 33.60
CA ILE A 8 4.01 -1.97 33.27
C ILE A 8 5.37 -1.97 32.57
N LEU A 9 6.37 -2.67 33.11
CA LEU A 9 7.76 -2.55 32.67
C LEU A 9 8.10 -3.49 31.51
N VAL A 10 7.46 -4.66 31.42
CA VAL A 10 7.78 -5.68 30.42
C VAL A 10 6.77 -5.70 29.28
N PHE A 11 5.47 -5.78 29.60
CA PHE A 11 4.44 -6.01 28.59
C PHE A 11 3.91 -4.72 27.96
N ALA A 12 3.66 -3.66 28.72
CA ALA A 12 3.14 -2.40 28.19
C ALA A 12 3.95 -1.83 27.01
N PRO A 13 5.30 -1.85 27.02
CA PRO A 13 6.10 -1.41 25.88
C PRO A 13 5.94 -2.28 24.63
N LEU A 14 5.62 -3.57 24.78
CA LEU A 14 5.46 -4.51 23.67
C LEU A 14 4.14 -4.33 22.93
N ALA A 15 3.09 -3.83 23.58
CA ALA A 15 1.75 -3.78 22.98
C ALA A 15 1.72 -2.97 21.66
N PRO A 16 2.23 -1.71 21.62
CA PRO A 16 2.26 -0.93 20.38
C PRO A 16 3.21 -1.50 19.33
N LEU A 17 4.31 -2.15 19.76
CA LEU A 17 5.26 -2.80 18.85
C LEU A 17 4.62 -4.01 18.14
N LEU A 18 3.90 -4.86 18.88
CA LEU A 18 3.17 -6.00 18.32
C LEU A 18 2.06 -5.53 17.37
N GLY A 19 1.35 -4.46 17.74
CA GLY A 19 0.36 -3.83 16.86
C GLY A 19 0.97 -3.32 15.55
N LEU A 20 2.12 -2.65 15.61
CA LEU A 20 2.85 -2.20 14.42
C LEU A 20 3.29 -3.37 13.53
N ILE A 21 3.82 -4.44 14.13
CA ILE A 21 4.25 -5.64 13.40
C ILE A 21 3.08 -6.24 12.63
N LEU A 22 1.88 -6.31 13.22
CA LEU A 22 0.67 -6.80 12.54
C LEU A 22 0.34 -5.98 11.28
N PHE A 23 0.32 -4.65 11.38
CA PHE A 23 0.04 -3.78 10.24
C PHE A 23 1.09 -3.93 9.13
N TRP A 24 2.35 -4.07 9.51
CA TRP A 24 3.43 -4.30 8.57
C TRP A 24 3.30 -5.65 7.84
N PHE A 25 2.89 -6.72 8.54
CA PHE A 25 2.58 -8.00 7.89
C PHE A 25 1.42 -7.90 6.89
N ILE A 26 0.35 -7.17 7.23
CA ILE A 26 -0.77 -6.92 6.31
C ILE A 26 -0.26 -6.20 5.06
N GLN A 27 0.54 -5.13 5.25
CA GLN A 27 1.15 -4.39 4.15
C GLN A 27 1.99 -5.32 3.23
N LEU A 28 2.84 -6.17 3.79
CA LEU A 28 3.66 -7.13 3.01
C LEU A 28 2.82 -8.11 2.20
N LEU A 29 1.79 -8.70 2.80
CA LEU A 29 0.89 -9.63 2.11
C LEU A 29 0.20 -8.95 0.92
N MET A 30 -0.23 -7.71 1.09
CA MET A 30 -0.87 -6.95 0.02
C MET A 30 0.10 -6.61 -1.11
N ILE A 31 1.34 -6.27 -0.81
CA ILE A 31 2.38 -6.02 -1.83
C ILE A 31 2.61 -7.28 -2.68
N GLU A 32 2.75 -8.44 -2.03
CA GLU A 32 2.98 -9.70 -2.75
C GLU A 32 1.77 -10.09 -3.61
N SER A 33 0.55 -9.83 -3.12
CA SER A 33 -0.68 -10.00 -3.89
C SER A 33 -0.74 -9.06 -5.11
N LEU A 34 -0.37 -7.79 -4.95
CA LEU A 34 -0.32 -6.82 -6.04
C LEU A 34 0.67 -7.28 -7.11
N LYS A 35 1.87 -7.68 -6.69
CA LYS A 35 2.93 -8.18 -7.57
C LYS A 35 2.46 -9.39 -8.37
N TYR A 36 1.82 -10.36 -7.71
CA TYR A 36 1.26 -11.53 -8.38
C TYR A 36 0.22 -11.13 -9.43
N ASN A 37 -0.69 -10.20 -9.12
CA ASN A 37 -1.67 -9.70 -10.09
C ASN A 37 -1.02 -8.92 -11.25
N MET A 38 0.02 -8.13 -10.97
CA MET A 38 0.77 -7.41 -12.00
C MET A 38 1.54 -8.35 -12.94
N SER A 39 2.04 -9.50 -12.45
CA SER A 39 2.66 -10.49 -13.33
C SER A 39 1.69 -11.09 -14.35
N LYS A 40 0.38 -11.16 -14.03
CA LYS A 40 -0.63 -11.68 -14.95
C LYS A 40 -0.91 -10.75 -16.13
N ILE A 41 -0.67 -9.44 -15.96
CA ILE A 41 -0.88 -8.42 -16.99
C ILE A 41 0.41 -8.01 -17.69
N TRP A 42 1.55 -8.62 -17.36
CA TRP A 42 2.87 -8.20 -17.85
C TRP A 42 2.98 -8.16 -19.37
N GLU A 43 2.50 -9.20 -20.06
CA GLU A 43 2.64 -9.28 -21.52
C GLU A 43 1.81 -8.23 -22.26
N ASN A 44 0.61 -7.93 -21.77
CA ASN A 44 -0.29 -6.97 -22.40
C ASN A 44 -0.01 -5.52 -21.97
N HIS A 45 0.47 -5.30 -20.74
CA HIS A 45 0.64 -3.99 -20.10
C HIS A 45 2.08 -3.71 -19.66
N ARG A 46 3.05 -4.13 -20.49
CA ARG A 46 4.48 -3.99 -20.18
C ARG A 46 4.90 -2.56 -19.81
N ALA A 47 4.34 -1.55 -20.47
CA ALA A 47 4.64 -0.14 -20.16
C ALA A 47 4.22 0.25 -18.73
N PHE A 48 3.00 -0.12 -18.33
CA PHE A 48 2.48 0.13 -16.98
C PHE A 48 3.30 -0.61 -15.92
N CYS A 49 3.63 -1.89 -16.15
CA CYS A 49 4.43 -2.66 -15.21
C CYS A 49 5.86 -2.12 -15.08
N ARG A 50 6.49 -1.69 -16.19
CA ARG A 50 7.80 -1.02 -16.16
C ARG A 50 7.75 0.31 -15.42
N PHE A 51 6.69 1.10 -15.62
CA PHE A 51 6.49 2.35 -14.89
C PHE A 51 6.35 2.11 -13.38
N SER A 52 5.52 1.15 -12.98
CA SER A 52 5.37 0.76 -11.57
C SER A 52 6.70 0.30 -10.95
N ASN A 53 7.46 -0.56 -11.66
CA ASN A 53 8.81 -0.96 -11.24
C ASN A 53 9.73 0.25 -11.05
N PHE A 54 9.74 1.20 -12.01
CA PHE A 54 10.54 2.42 -11.93
C PHE A 54 10.20 3.25 -10.69
N ILE A 55 8.90 3.45 -10.40
CA ILE A 55 8.48 4.19 -9.20
C ILE A 55 8.97 3.48 -7.92
N GLY A 56 8.89 2.15 -7.87
CA GLY A 56 9.44 1.36 -6.77
C GLY A 56 10.96 1.54 -6.59
N ILE A 57 11.71 1.52 -7.69
CA ILE A 57 13.16 1.75 -7.71
C ILE A 57 13.49 3.19 -7.27
N LEU A 58 12.71 4.18 -7.70
CA LEU A 58 12.86 5.57 -7.29
C LEU A 58 12.73 5.71 -5.77
N PHE A 59 11.67 5.16 -5.18
CA PHE A 59 11.48 5.23 -3.74
C PHE A 59 12.55 4.46 -2.96
N GLN A 60 13.03 3.34 -3.51
CA GLN A 60 14.18 2.64 -2.95
C GLN A 60 15.44 3.51 -2.98
N ALA A 61 15.74 4.17 -4.10
CA ALA A 61 16.88 5.06 -4.20
C ALA A 61 16.79 6.24 -3.21
N ILE A 62 15.60 6.86 -3.09
CA ILE A 62 15.33 7.92 -2.11
C ILE A 62 15.54 7.40 -0.69
N ALA A 63 15.09 6.17 -0.38
CA ALA A 63 15.31 5.56 0.92
C ALA A 63 16.80 5.40 1.27
N HIS A 64 17.58 4.92 0.30
CA HIS A 64 19.02 4.75 0.47
C HIS A 64 19.73 6.09 0.66
N ALA A 65 19.40 7.08 -0.17
CA ALA A 65 19.97 8.42 -0.08
C ALA A 65 19.63 9.11 1.25
N THR A 66 18.40 8.92 1.73
CA THR A 66 17.95 9.43 3.03
C THR A 66 18.72 8.79 4.17
N GLY A 67 18.88 7.45 4.14
CA GLY A 67 19.68 6.73 5.12
C GLY A 67 21.13 7.20 5.20
N TYR A 68 21.80 7.42 4.06
CA TYR A 68 23.18 7.93 4.06
C TYR A 68 23.29 9.39 4.51
N THR A 69 22.29 10.20 4.21
CA THR A 69 22.28 11.62 4.62
C THR A 69 22.08 11.77 6.12
N ILE A 70 21.07 11.10 6.69
CA ILE A 70 20.78 11.17 8.14
C ILE A 70 21.93 10.62 8.98
N THR A 71 22.66 9.64 8.47
CA THR A 71 23.80 9.03 9.17
C THR A 71 25.12 9.80 9.01
N GLY A 72 25.13 10.91 8.28
CA GLY A 72 26.34 11.71 8.03
C GLY A 72 27.39 11.04 7.12
N ILE A 73 27.03 9.91 6.51
CA ILE A 73 27.85 9.18 5.52
C ILE A 73 27.90 9.97 4.21
N GLY A 74 26.78 10.59 3.83
CA GLY A 74 26.62 11.35 2.60
C GLY A 74 26.52 10.47 1.34
N VAL A 75 26.01 11.06 0.26
CA VAL A 75 25.86 10.40 -1.04
C VAL A 75 26.97 10.88 -1.97
N SER A 76 27.70 9.97 -2.60
CA SER A 76 28.74 10.29 -3.60
C SER A 76 28.23 10.17 -5.03
N GLU A 77 27.38 9.17 -5.27
CA GLU A 77 26.81 8.88 -6.58
C GLU A 77 25.34 8.51 -6.39
N PHE A 78 24.48 9.12 -7.20
CA PHE A 78 23.07 8.80 -7.29
C PHE A 78 22.74 8.61 -8.78
N SER A 79 22.46 7.38 -9.18
CA SER A 79 22.00 7.09 -10.53
C SER A 79 20.74 6.24 -10.49
N LEU A 80 19.81 6.57 -11.39
CA LEU A 80 18.50 5.96 -11.49
C LEU A 80 18.24 5.59 -12.95
N SER A 81 17.81 4.36 -13.17
CA SER A 81 17.37 3.86 -14.47
C SER A 81 16.05 3.11 -14.31
N VAL A 82 15.44 2.70 -15.43
CA VAL A 82 14.18 1.95 -15.43
C VAL A 82 14.31 0.59 -14.75
N SER A 83 15.51 -0.01 -14.76
CA SER A 83 15.74 -1.37 -14.24
C SER A 83 16.57 -1.40 -12.95
N GLU A 84 17.39 -0.38 -12.69
CA GLU A 84 18.32 -0.37 -11.55
C GLU A 84 18.49 1.04 -10.95
N SER A 85 18.72 1.10 -9.65
CA SER A 85 19.21 2.29 -8.94
C SER A 85 20.54 2.00 -8.28
N LYS A 86 21.48 2.95 -8.35
CA LYS A 86 22.73 2.90 -7.59
C LYS A 86 22.83 4.16 -6.73
N VAL A 87 22.97 3.94 -5.43
CA VAL A 87 23.25 5.00 -4.46
C VAL A 87 24.50 4.59 -3.69
N SER A 88 25.60 5.29 -3.95
CA SER A 88 26.91 5.02 -3.36
C SER A 88 27.17 5.96 -2.17
N PRO A 89 27.74 5.44 -1.06
CA PRO A 89 28.09 6.27 0.09
C PRO A 89 29.33 7.12 -0.21
N LYS A 90 29.43 8.31 0.40
CA LYS A 90 30.61 9.19 0.30
C LYS A 90 31.72 8.82 1.30
N LYS A 91 31.38 8.20 2.43
CA LYS A 91 32.30 7.72 3.45
C LYS A 91 32.16 6.20 3.65
N GLU A 92 33.19 5.56 4.19
CA GLU A 92 33.08 4.15 4.56
C GLU A 92 31.97 3.93 5.59
N LYS A 93 31.18 2.88 5.37
CA LYS A 93 30.14 2.45 6.30
C LYS A 93 30.80 1.66 7.42
N LYS A 94 30.82 2.18 8.64
CA LYS A 94 31.26 1.44 9.83
C LYS A 94 30.36 1.73 11.02
N GLY A 95 30.11 0.72 11.84
CA GLY A 95 29.47 0.84 13.14
C GLY A 95 27.97 1.18 13.09
N PHE A 96 27.51 2.02 14.01
CA PHE A 96 26.10 2.41 14.14
C PHE A 96 25.51 3.14 12.90
N PRO A 97 26.24 4.06 12.24
CA PRO A 97 25.81 4.65 10.96
C PRO A 97 25.53 3.60 9.87
N GLU A 98 26.36 2.56 9.75
CA GLU A 98 26.13 1.47 8.81
C GLU A 98 24.82 0.73 9.12
N TRP A 99 24.56 0.46 10.40
CA TRP A 99 23.35 -0.22 10.83
C TRP A 99 22.08 0.57 10.50
N ILE A 100 22.05 1.88 10.79
CA ILE A 100 20.92 2.75 10.41
C ILE A 100 20.76 2.80 8.89
N ALA A 101 21.85 2.99 8.14
CA ALA A 101 21.78 3.05 6.68
C ALA A 101 21.23 1.74 6.08
N ASN A 102 21.60 0.59 6.65
CA ASN A 102 21.06 -0.71 6.26
C ASN A 102 19.60 -0.90 6.69
N ALA A 103 19.18 -0.32 7.82
CA ALA A 103 17.77 -0.31 8.22
C ALA A 103 16.91 0.51 7.24
N PHE A 104 17.39 1.68 6.78
CA PHE A 104 16.73 2.45 5.72
C PHE A 104 16.67 1.70 4.38
N LEU A 105 17.70 0.92 4.05
CA LEU A 105 17.69 0.06 2.87
C LEU A 105 16.63 -1.04 2.96
N ALA A 106 16.48 -1.66 4.14
CA ALA A 106 15.56 -2.77 4.34
C ALA A 106 14.10 -2.32 4.53
N LEU A 107 13.89 -1.25 5.30
CA LEU A 107 12.55 -0.82 5.75
C LEU A 107 12.07 0.46 5.07
N GLY A 108 12.99 1.33 4.62
CA GLY A 108 12.67 2.64 4.05
C GLY A 108 11.66 2.62 2.90
N PRO A 109 11.73 1.68 1.92
CA PRO A 109 10.74 1.60 0.85
C PRO A 109 9.29 1.38 1.32
N PHE A 110 9.08 0.85 2.54
CA PHE A 110 7.75 0.63 3.10
C PHE A 110 7.19 1.85 3.81
N PHE A 111 8.05 2.78 4.26
CA PHE A 111 7.67 3.92 5.10
C PHE A 111 7.86 5.28 4.43
N ILE A 112 8.81 5.42 3.49
CA ILE A 112 9.10 6.71 2.84
C ILE A 112 7.99 7.14 1.88
N PRO A 113 7.47 6.27 0.99
CA PRO A 113 6.33 6.63 0.15
C PRO A 113 5.10 7.09 0.95
N PRO A 114 4.61 6.36 1.97
CA PRO A 114 3.49 6.84 2.78
C PRO A 114 3.85 8.04 3.66
N PHE A 115 5.12 8.24 4.03
CA PHE A 115 5.55 9.44 4.75
C PHE A 115 5.37 10.72 3.93
N ILE A 116 5.56 10.66 2.60
CA ILE A 116 5.27 11.80 1.72
C ILE A 116 3.79 12.18 1.79
N ILE A 117 2.89 11.20 1.74
CA ILE A 117 1.45 11.43 1.89
C ILE A 117 1.16 11.98 3.29
N PHE A 118 1.76 11.41 4.33
CA PHE A 118 1.60 11.90 5.69
C PHE A 118 1.96 13.38 5.83
N CYS A 119 3.07 13.83 5.24
CA CYS A 119 3.46 15.25 5.23
C CYS A 119 2.39 16.15 4.60
N ILE A 120 1.71 15.69 3.54
CA ILE A 120 0.60 16.43 2.93
C ILE A 120 -0.61 16.44 3.86
N LEU A 121 -0.98 15.27 4.41
CA LEU A 121 -2.10 15.14 5.34
C LEU A 121 -1.93 16.01 6.60
N PHE A 122 -0.69 16.17 7.06
CA PHE A 122 -0.36 17.01 8.20
C PHE A 122 -0.73 18.49 7.98
N LEU A 123 -0.76 18.95 6.72
CA LEU A 123 -1.13 20.32 6.35
C LEU A 123 -2.65 20.51 6.21
N ILE A 124 -3.44 19.42 6.24
CA ILE A 124 -4.89 19.48 6.06
C ILE A 124 -5.57 19.52 7.43
N PRO A 125 -6.28 20.61 7.76
CA PRO A 125 -7.01 20.71 9.03
C PRO A 125 -8.02 19.57 9.18
N GLY A 126 -8.10 19.00 10.38
CA GLY A 126 -9.10 17.99 10.73
C GLY A 126 -8.71 16.54 10.43
N VAL A 127 -7.68 16.27 9.60
CA VAL A 127 -7.20 14.90 9.35
C VAL A 127 -6.44 14.35 10.57
N LEU A 128 -5.65 15.20 11.22
CA LEU A 128 -4.76 14.81 12.32
C LEU A 128 -5.31 15.22 13.70
N ASN A 129 -6.63 15.10 13.90
CA ASN A 129 -7.29 15.37 15.18
C ASN A 129 -7.14 14.18 16.13
N VAL A 130 -5.91 13.97 16.62
CA VAL A 130 -5.58 12.86 17.51
C VAL A 130 -5.55 13.31 18.97
N SER A 131 -6.22 12.56 19.81
CA SER A 131 -6.25 12.75 21.26
C SER A 131 -5.60 11.54 21.93
N PRO A 132 -4.30 11.62 22.27
CA PRO A 132 -3.59 10.50 22.86
C PRO A 132 -4.12 10.21 24.27
N VAL A 133 -4.50 8.96 24.50
CA VAL A 133 -4.99 8.49 25.80
C VAL A 133 -3.81 7.91 26.57
N PRO A 134 -3.55 8.34 27.83
CA PRO A 134 -2.50 7.73 28.63
C PRO A 134 -2.82 6.26 28.91
N GLY A 135 -1.89 5.37 28.60
CA GLY A 135 -1.96 3.96 28.92
C GLY A 135 -0.66 3.47 29.54
N TYR A 136 -0.76 2.68 30.60
CA TYR A 136 0.41 2.25 31.38
C TYR A 136 0.49 0.73 31.58
N THR A 137 -0.58 0.01 31.29
CA THR A 137 -0.60 -1.47 31.21
C THR A 137 -0.58 -1.94 29.76
N PHE A 138 -0.33 -3.23 29.51
CA PHE A 138 -0.42 -3.81 28.17
C PHE A 138 -1.76 -3.49 27.49
N SER A 139 -2.87 -3.75 28.19
CA SER A 139 -4.22 -3.51 27.65
C SER A 139 -4.45 -2.03 27.34
N GLN A 140 -4.08 -1.12 28.26
CA GLN A 140 -4.26 0.32 28.05
C GLN A 140 -3.39 0.85 26.91
N MET A 141 -2.14 0.39 26.80
CA MET A 141 -1.25 0.76 25.69
C MET A 141 -1.80 0.27 24.35
N LEU A 142 -2.36 -0.94 24.31
CA LEU A 142 -2.99 -1.48 23.10
C LEU A 142 -4.25 -0.69 22.73
N ILE A 143 -5.09 -0.34 23.70
CA ILE A 143 -6.28 0.52 23.49
C ILE A 143 -5.85 1.91 23.01
N SER A 144 -4.83 2.52 23.62
CA SER A 144 -4.31 3.81 23.19
C SER A 144 -3.79 3.76 21.76
N PHE A 145 -3.00 2.74 21.42
CA PHE A 145 -2.50 2.55 20.06
C PHE A 145 -3.66 2.38 19.06
N GLY A 146 -4.61 1.49 19.36
CA GLY A 146 -5.79 1.26 18.52
C GLY A 146 -6.67 2.50 18.34
N SER A 147 -6.89 3.27 19.42
CA SER A 147 -7.62 4.54 19.38
C SER A 147 -6.95 5.56 18.47
N LEU A 148 -5.62 5.71 18.57
CA LEU A 148 -4.86 6.63 17.71
C LEU A 148 -4.91 6.21 16.25
N LEU A 149 -4.85 4.91 15.96
CA LEU A 149 -5.04 4.40 14.60
C LEU A 149 -6.46 4.64 14.08
N PHE A 150 -7.48 4.43 14.92
CA PHE A 150 -8.87 4.64 14.55
C PHE A 150 -9.18 6.11 14.27
N GLN A 151 -8.71 7.03 15.13
CA GLN A 151 -8.92 8.48 14.95
C GLN A 151 -8.29 8.98 13.65
N PHE A 152 -7.01 8.66 13.42
CA PHE A 152 -6.33 8.99 12.18
C PHE A 152 -6.99 8.33 10.97
N GLY A 153 -7.28 7.03 11.06
CA GLY A 153 -7.90 6.26 9.99
C GLY A 153 -9.27 6.81 9.59
N THR A 154 -10.07 7.25 10.57
CA THR A 154 -11.37 7.88 10.32
C THR A 154 -11.19 9.23 9.63
N GLY A 155 -10.31 10.10 10.13
CA GLY A 155 -10.01 11.39 9.49
C GLY A 155 -9.50 11.22 8.05
N PHE A 156 -8.60 10.25 7.84
CA PHE A 156 -8.07 9.91 6.53
C PHE A 156 -9.15 9.36 5.58
N LEU A 157 -10.00 8.45 6.03
CA LEU A 157 -11.11 7.92 5.23
C LEU A 157 -12.16 8.98 4.90
N ILE A 158 -12.48 9.87 5.84
CA ILE A 158 -13.38 11.01 5.59
C ILE A 158 -12.79 11.89 4.49
N LEU A 159 -11.49 12.21 4.53
CA LEU A 159 -10.84 12.96 3.46
C LEU A 159 -10.96 12.24 2.11
N LEU A 160 -10.59 10.95 2.06
CA LEU A 160 -10.58 10.17 0.81
C LEU A 160 -11.98 10.04 0.20
N THR A 161 -12.99 9.82 1.03
CA THR A 161 -14.38 9.72 0.58
C THR A 161 -14.97 11.09 0.24
N ASN A 162 -14.34 12.21 0.58
CA ASN A 162 -14.81 13.54 0.19
C ASN A 162 -13.98 14.18 -0.93
N LEU A 163 -13.15 13.40 -1.63
CA LEU A 163 -12.42 13.89 -2.78
C LEU A 163 -13.37 14.23 -3.94
N ASP A 164 -13.38 15.50 -4.33
CA ASP A 164 -13.96 15.94 -5.58
C ASP A 164 -13.01 15.66 -6.74
N LEU A 165 -13.25 14.62 -7.54
CA LEU A 165 -12.37 14.26 -8.66
C LEU A 165 -12.43 15.26 -9.83
N LEU A 166 -13.38 16.21 -9.83
CA LEU A 166 -13.41 17.33 -10.77
C LEU A 166 -12.49 18.47 -10.33
N ASN A 167 -12.09 18.50 -9.05
CA ASN A 167 -11.10 19.44 -8.55
C ASN A 167 -9.69 18.93 -8.87
N PRO A 168 -8.85 19.72 -9.57
CA PRO A 168 -7.52 19.28 -9.99
C PRO A 168 -6.59 18.96 -8.80
N PHE A 169 -6.73 19.62 -7.65
CA PHE A 169 -5.92 19.34 -6.47
C PHE A 169 -6.27 17.98 -5.85
N HIS A 170 -7.56 17.67 -5.73
CA HIS A 170 -8.02 16.38 -5.21
C HIS A 170 -7.68 15.23 -6.17
N LEU A 171 -7.82 15.44 -7.48
CA LEU A 171 -7.39 14.47 -8.48
C LEU A 171 -5.87 14.23 -8.40
N SER A 172 -5.07 15.29 -8.28
CA SER A 172 -3.61 15.19 -8.14
C SER A 172 -3.23 14.42 -6.86
N PHE A 173 -3.94 14.66 -5.76
CA PHE A 173 -3.76 13.93 -4.52
C PHE A 173 -4.11 12.43 -4.65
N ALA A 174 -5.22 12.10 -5.31
CA ALA A 174 -5.60 10.72 -5.59
C ALA A 174 -4.58 10.00 -6.49
N LEU A 175 -4.07 10.69 -7.52
CA LEU A 175 -3.00 10.18 -8.38
C LEU A 175 -1.71 9.98 -7.61
N LEU A 176 -1.35 10.88 -6.70
CA LEU A 176 -0.16 10.72 -5.86
C LEU A 176 -0.28 9.51 -4.92
N ILE A 177 -1.45 9.28 -4.32
CA ILE A 177 -1.70 8.06 -3.53
C ILE A 177 -1.56 6.82 -4.40
N LEU A 178 -2.10 6.83 -5.63
CA LEU A 178 -1.93 5.71 -6.57
C LEU A 178 -0.46 5.47 -6.91
N LEU A 179 0.31 6.51 -7.18
CA LEU A 179 1.76 6.41 -7.44
C LEU A 179 2.51 5.84 -6.25
N VAL A 180 2.16 6.27 -5.04
CA VAL A 180 2.70 5.70 -3.79
C VAL A 180 2.33 4.22 -3.70
N GLY A 181 1.09 3.83 -3.99
CA GLY A 181 0.63 2.44 -3.97
C GLY A 181 1.38 1.54 -4.93
N LEU A 182 1.62 2.01 -6.16
CA LEU A 182 2.43 1.33 -7.16
C LEU A 182 3.91 1.30 -6.77
N GLY A 183 4.37 2.35 -6.09
CA GLY A 183 5.74 2.54 -5.65
C GLY A 183 6.14 1.83 -4.36
N ILE A 184 5.17 1.35 -3.57
CA ILE A 184 5.40 0.51 -2.40
C ILE A 184 5.75 -0.90 -2.91
N ARG A 185 6.98 -0.95 -3.44
CA ARG A 185 7.84 -2.04 -3.87
C ARG A 185 7.18 -3.26 -4.55
N PRO A 186 6.95 -3.22 -5.86
CA PRO A 186 6.99 -4.41 -6.69
C PRO A 186 8.46 -4.77 -6.92
N SER A 187 8.89 -5.83 -6.28
CA SER A 187 10.20 -6.42 -6.50
C SER A 187 10.25 -7.04 -7.90
N TYR A 188 10.72 -6.27 -8.89
CA TYR A 188 10.91 -6.64 -10.31
C TYR A 188 9.79 -7.52 -10.89
N ILE A 189 8.80 -6.90 -11.54
CA ILE A 189 7.75 -7.63 -12.25
C ILE A 189 8.30 -8.13 -13.59
N GLY A 190 8.20 -9.43 -13.89
CA GLY A 190 8.26 -9.96 -15.26
C GLY A 190 9.56 -10.61 -15.76
N GLU A 191 10.67 -10.63 -15.01
CA GLU A 191 11.87 -11.41 -15.41
C GLU A 191 12.43 -12.28 -14.27
N GLU A 192 12.76 -13.52 -14.59
CA GLU A 192 13.24 -14.58 -13.67
C GLU A 192 14.57 -14.28 -12.96
N LYS A 193 15.27 -13.17 -13.27
CA LYS A 193 16.68 -13.03 -12.88
C LYS A 193 16.93 -12.70 -11.41
N LYS A 194 15.95 -12.24 -10.63
CA LYS A 194 16.11 -12.13 -9.17
C LYS A 194 14.77 -12.36 -8.47
N LYS A 195 14.63 -13.49 -7.76
CA LYS A 195 13.55 -13.72 -6.77
C LYS A 195 13.72 -12.76 -5.58
N ILE A 196 13.54 -11.47 -5.81
CA ILE A 196 13.30 -10.49 -4.74
C ILE A 196 11.80 -10.62 -4.47
N GLY A 197 11.43 -11.05 -3.27
CA GLY A 197 10.04 -11.17 -2.81
C GLY A 197 10.04 -11.08 -1.30
N MET A 198 8.90 -11.27 -0.64
CA MET A 198 8.81 -11.21 0.82
C MET A 198 9.91 -12.03 1.53
N LEU A 199 10.28 -13.22 1.02
CA LEU A 199 11.35 -14.05 1.58
C LEU A 199 12.74 -13.40 1.52
N TYR A 200 13.03 -12.65 0.45
CA TYR A 200 14.28 -11.91 0.34
C TYR A 200 14.33 -10.74 1.33
N ASP A 201 13.19 -10.10 1.59
CA ASP A 201 13.09 -8.99 2.54
C ASP A 201 13.23 -9.47 3.98
N LEU A 202 12.55 -10.57 4.32
CA LEU A 202 12.75 -11.27 5.57
C LEU A 202 14.20 -11.75 5.73
N TYR A 203 14.83 -12.21 4.64
CA TYR A 203 16.25 -12.57 4.64
C TYR A 203 17.17 -11.36 4.90
N LEU A 204 16.92 -10.20 4.29
CA LEU A 204 17.68 -8.96 4.54
C LEU A 204 17.53 -8.50 5.99
N ILE A 205 16.32 -8.57 6.56
CA ILE A 205 16.05 -8.22 7.95
C ILE A 205 16.73 -9.21 8.89
N LYS A 206 16.63 -10.52 8.60
CA LYS A 206 17.38 -11.55 9.33
C LYS A 206 18.89 -11.27 9.28
N LYS A 207 19.43 -10.91 8.11
CA LYS A 207 20.84 -10.57 7.93
C LYS A 207 21.23 -9.33 8.74
N LEU A 208 20.36 -8.30 8.79
CA LEU A 208 20.56 -7.11 9.62
C LEU A 208 20.67 -7.48 11.11
N ILE A 209 19.76 -8.33 11.59
CA ILE A 209 19.71 -8.79 12.99
C ILE A 209 20.94 -9.64 13.33
N VAL A 210 21.30 -10.60 12.47
CA VAL A 210 22.40 -11.54 12.72
C VAL A 210 23.78 -10.87 12.59
N LYS A 211 23.95 -9.91 11.66
CA LYS A 211 25.23 -9.22 11.46
C LYS A 211 25.54 -8.24 12.61
N HIS A 212 24.51 -7.66 13.22
CA HIS A 212 24.65 -6.64 14.26
C HIS A 212 23.71 -6.85 15.46
N PRO A 213 23.80 -7.99 16.17
CA PRO A 213 22.87 -8.33 17.24
C PRO A 213 22.93 -7.34 18.42
N LEU A 214 24.12 -6.81 18.71
CA LEU A 214 24.31 -5.81 19.76
C LEU A 214 23.50 -4.53 19.50
N TYR A 215 23.44 -4.04 18.26
CA TYR A 215 22.66 -2.85 17.92
C TYR A 215 21.15 -3.09 18.01
N VAL A 216 20.69 -4.31 17.73
CA VAL A 216 19.29 -4.70 17.94
C VAL A 216 18.95 -4.68 19.43
N LEU A 217 19.80 -5.28 20.28
CA LEU A 217 19.61 -5.27 21.73
C LEU A 217 19.64 -3.84 22.30
N ILE A 218 20.58 -3.00 21.85
CA ILE A 218 20.64 -1.58 22.24
C ILE A 218 19.37 -0.86 21.82
N THR A 219 18.87 -1.09 20.59
CA THR A 219 17.63 -0.46 20.11
C THR A 219 16.43 -0.85 20.96
N LEU A 220 16.28 -2.13 21.28
CA LEU A 220 15.22 -2.60 22.17
C LEU A 220 15.37 -2.00 23.56
N ALA A 221 16.57 -2.01 24.14
CA ALA A 221 16.83 -1.41 25.45
C ALA A 221 16.49 0.09 25.48
N VAL A 222 16.83 0.83 24.42
CA VAL A 222 16.47 2.26 24.27
C VAL A 222 14.96 2.44 24.16
N LEU A 223 14.25 1.62 23.38
CA LEU A 223 12.78 1.68 23.30
C LEU A 223 12.12 1.43 24.65
N TYR A 224 12.61 0.42 25.39
CA TYR A 224 12.15 0.15 26.75
C TYR A 224 12.44 1.32 27.70
N LEU A 225 13.66 1.88 27.65
CA LEU A 225 14.03 3.03 28.45
C LEU A 225 13.12 4.24 28.16
N ILE A 226 12.84 4.52 26.89
CA ILE A 226 11.90 5.57 26.49
C ILE A 226 10.52 5.29 27.08
N SER A 227 10.03 4.06 26.99
CA SER A 227 8.73 3.68 27.57
C SER A 227 8.66 3.95 29.08
N VAL A 228 9.71 3.57 29.82
CA VAL A 228 9.81 3.81 31.27
C VAL A 228 9.89 5.29 31.60
N ILE A 229 10.70 6.07 30.87
CA ILE A 229 10.77 7.53 31.06
C ILE A 229 9.40 8.16 30.80
N MET A 230 8.71 7.78 29.72
CA MET A 230 7.39 8.29 29.40
C MET A 230 6.34 7.91 30.44
N PHE A 231 6.43 6.70 31.00
CA PHE A 231 5.62 6.26 32.13
C PHE A 231 5.85 7.16 33.36
N LEU A 232 7.11 7.42 33.73
CA LEU A 232 7.45 8.28 34.87
C LEU A 232 6.97 9.73 34.68
N LEU A 233 7.12 10.26 33.47
CA LEU A 233 6.67 11.62 33.12
C LEU A 233 5.16 11.72 32.87
N LYS A 234 4.44 10.59 32.85
CA LYS A 234 3.01 10.49 32.52
C LYS A 234 2.64 11.07 31.15
N ILE A 235 3.54 10.95 30.17
CA ILE A 235 3.33 11.46 28.80
C ILE A 235 2.94 10.29 27.88
N PRO A 236 1.85 10.38 27.09
CA PRO A 236 1.41 9.30 26.18
C PRO A 236 2.24 9.20 24.88
N PHE A 237 3.48 9.69 24.88
CA PHE A 237 4.30 9.80 23.68
C PHE A 237 4.73 8.45 23.12
N TYR A 238 4.95 7.45 23.97
CA TYR A 238 5.36 6.12 23.51
C TYR A 238 4.31 5.50 22.57
N ALA A 239 3.04 5.52 22.95
CA ALA A 239 1.96 5.05 22.08
C ALA A 239 1.84 5.88 20.80
N LEU A 240 2.01 7.21 20.89
CA LEU A 240 2.00 8.12 19.75
C LEU A 240 3.11 7.82 18.73
N LEU A 241 4.33 7.55 19.21
CA LEU A 241 5.47 7.22 18.37
C LEU A 241 5.20 5.96 17.53
N PHE A 242 4.67 4.91 18.15
CA PHE A 242 4.32 3.68 17.43
C PHE A 242 3.08 3.85 16.55
N ALA A 243 2.08 4.62 17.01
CA ALA A 243 0.91 4.96 16.21
C ALA A 243 1.30 5.70 14.93
N PHE A 244 2.31 6.58 14.97
CA PHE A 244 2.83 7.25 13.78
C PHE A 244 3.30 6.24 12.71
N PHE A 245 4.09 5.24 13.08
CA PHE A 245 4.48 4.20 12.13
C PHE A 245 3.28 3.37 11.64
N GLY A 246 2.28 3.14 12.51
CA GLY A 246 1.04 2.51 12.11
C GLY A 246 0.19 3.35 11.15
N TRP A 247 0.20 4.68 11.27
CA TRP A 247 -0.44 5.59 10.32
C TRP A 247 0.22 5.50 8.95
N LEU A 248 1.56 5.44 8.90
CA LEU A 248 2.29 5.22 7.64
C LEU A 248 1.90 3.88 6.99
N ALA A 249 1.79 2.81 7.78
CA ALA A 249 1.33 1.51 7.29
C ALA A 249 -0.13 1.57 6.78
N LEU A 250 -1.01 2.31 7.46
CA LEU A 250 -2.40 2.49 7.04
C LEU A 250 -2.49 3.25 5.71
N ILE A 251 -1.75 4.34 5.55
CA ILE A 251 -1.63 5.07 4.28
C ILE A 251 -1.15 4.12 3.17
N ALA A 252 -0.12 3.33 3.44
CA ALA A 252 0.42 2.37 2.48
C ALA A 252 -0.62 1.32 2.08
N ILE A 253 -1.35 0.74 3.04
CA ILE A 253 -2.42 -0.24 2.78
C ILE A 253 -3.48 0.35 1.84
N VAL A 254 -3.95 1.56 2.12
CA VAL A 254 -4.96 2.24 1.29
C VAL A 254 -4.41 2.55 -0.11
N ALA A 255 -3.16 3.00 -0.21
CA ALA A 255 -2.51 3.25 -1.48
C ALA A 255 -2.38 1.96 -2.32
N ILE A 256 -1.98 0.85 -1.69
CA ILE A 256 -1.88 -0.46 -2.34
C ILE A 256 -3.27 -0.97 -2.75
N LEU A 257 -4.32 -0.75 -1.97
CA LEU A 257 -5.71 -1.08 -2.36
C LEU A 257 -6.13 -0.34 -3.63
N LEU A 258 -5.80 0.95 -3.74
CA LEU A 258 -6.09 1.74 -4.94
C LEU A 258 -5.32 1.20 -6.15
N ALA A 259 -4.05 0.81 -5.97
CA ALA A 259 -3.27 0.16 -7.02
C ALA A 259 -3.87 -1.20 -7.44
N HIS A 260 -4.36 -2.01 -6.51
CA HIS A 260 -5.09 -3.25 -6.82
C HIS A 260 -6.33 -3.00 -7.65
N PHE A 261 -7.08 -1.93 -7.35
CA PHE A 261 -8.26 -1.58 -8.13
C PHE A 261 -7.88 -1.28 -9.59
N VAL A 262 -6.81 -0.51 -9.84
CA VAL A 262 -6.32 -0.24 -11.19
C VAL A 262 -5.87 -1.53 -11.90
N VAL A 263 -5.10 -2.38 -11.23
CA VAL A 263 -4.65 -3.67 -11.78
C VAL A 263 -5.84 -4.59 -12.07
N PHE A 264 -6.88 -4.59 -11.23
CA PHE A 264 -8.11 -5.31 -11.48
C PHE A 264 -8.78 -4.84 -12.78
N LEU A 265 -8.90 -3.53 -13.00
CA LEU A 265 -9.45 -2.99 -14.27
C LEU A 265 -8.63 -3.41 -15.49
N LEU A 266 -7.30 -3.44 -15.39
CA LEU A 266 -6.40 -3.93 -16.45
C LEU A 266 -6.63 -5.42 -16.74
N ILE A 267 -6.75 -6.26 -15.70
CA ILE A 267 -7.06 -7.69 -15.87
C ILE A 267 -8.40 -7.90 -16.57
N ILE A 268 -9.42 -7.10 -16.21
CA ILE A 268 -10.74 -7.21 -16.86
C ILE A 268 -10.67 -6.73 -18.31
N SER A 269 -9.97 -5.63 -18.56
CA SER A 269 -9.71 -5.11 -19.91
C SER A 269 -9.12 -6.20 -20.80
N ASP A 270 -8.09 -6.93 -20.35
CA ASP A 270 -7.44 -7.98 -21.15
C ASP A 270 -8.37 -9.12 -21.57
N ARG A 271 -9.41 -9.39 -20.79
CA ARG A 271 -10.40 -10.44 -21.07
C ARG A 271 -11.46 -10.01 -22.08
N LEU A 272 -11.61 -8.72 -22.35
CA LEU A 272 -12.63 -8.20 -23.25
C LEU A 272 -12.11 -8.11 -24.69
N PRO A 273 -12.96 -8.35 -25.71
CA PRO A 273 -12.56 -8.22 -27.10
C PRO A 273 -12.63 -6.77 -27.61
N SER A 274 -11.71 -6.42 -28.52
CA SER A 274 -11.76 -5.18 -29.34
C SER A 274 -11.92 -3.90 -28.49
N PHE A 275 -12.82 -2.99 -28.87
CA PHE A 275 -13.07 -1.71 -28.20
C PHE A 275 -13.65 -1.85 -26.78
N LYS A 276 -14.23 -3.01 -26.42
CA LYS A 276 -14.77 -3.24 -25.07
C LYS A 276 -13.69 -3.23 -23.99
N ARG A 277 -12.42 -3.42 -24.37
CA ARG A 277 -11.25 -3.33 -23.48
C ARG A 277 -11.16 -2.00 -22.74
N PHE A 278 -11.68 -0.92 -23.31
CA PHE A 278 -11.65 0.40 -22.68
C PHE A 278 -12.79 0.63 -21.68
N LEU A 279 -13.85 -0.18 -21.71
CA LEU A 279 -15.02 0.00 -20.84
C LEU A 279 -14.68 0.01 -19.34
N PRO A 280 -13.82 -0.88 -18.80
CA PRO A 280 -13.45 -0.86 -17.39
C PRO A 280 -12.87 0.48 -16.91
N PHE A 281 -12.23 1.25 -17.80
CA PHE A 281 -11.66 2.57 -17.48
C PHE A 281 -12.65 3.71 -17.69
N LEU A 282 -13.58 3.58 -18.65
CA LEU A 282 -14.60 4.59 -18.92
C LEU A 282 -15.73 4.58 -17.88
N ILE A 283 -16.15 3.40 -17.41
CA ILE A 283 -17.24 3.25 -16.43
C ILE A 283 -17.03 4.07 -15.15
N PRO A 284 -15.88 4.05 -14.46
CA PRO A 284 -15.70 4.85 -13.25
C PRO A 284 -15.83 6.35 -13.54
N ILE A 285 -15.29 6.82 -14.68
CA ILE A 285 -15.36 8.25 -15.06
C ILE A 285 -16.80 8.67 -15.36
N VAL A 286 -17.49 7.92 -16.24
CA VAL A 286 -18.85 8.25 -16.67
C VAL A 286 -19.84 8.11 -15.52
N SER A 287 -19.73 7.06 -14.71
CA SER A 287 -20.59 6.87 -13.53
C SER A 287 -20.41 7.99 -12.51
N TYR A 288 -19.17 8.43 -12.26
CA TYR A 288 -18.91 9.55 -11.36
C TYR A 288 -19.53 10.84 -11.88
N ILE A 289 -19.29 11.19 -13.16
CA ILE A 289 -19.86 12.41 -13.76
C ILE A 289 -21.39 12.37 -13.76
N ALA A 290 -22.00 11.24 -14.11
CA ALA A 290 -23.45 11.08 -14.12
C ALA A 290 -24.05 11.25 -12.72
N LEU A 291 -23.42 10.66 -11.69
CA LEU A 291 -23.84 10.83 -10.29
C LEU A 291 -23.68 12.28 -9.84
N ARG A 292 -22.59 12.96 -10.22
CA ARG A 292 -22.39 14.38 -9.94
C ARG A 292 -23.50 15.23 -10.55
N ILE A 293 -23.89 14.97 -11.79
CA ILE A 293 -25.01 15.67 -12.45
C ILE A 293 -26.34 15.37 -11.74
N LEU A 294 -26.60 14.12 -11.36
CA LEU A 294 -27.81 13.74 -10.64
C LEU A 294 -27.93 14.50 -9.31
N PHE A 295 -26.85 14.61 -8.55
CA PHE A 295 -26.84 15.34 -7.28
C PHE A 295 -26.85 16.86 -7.42
N LEU A 296 -26.68 17.42 -8.63
CA LEU A 296 -27.03 18.83 -8.88
C LEU A 296 -28.55 19.03 -8.79
N ALA A 297 -29.34 18.04 -9.18
CA ALA A 297 -30.80 18.09 -9.10
C ALA A 297 -31.34 17.69 -7.71
N PHE A 298 -30.61 16.85 -6.97
CA PHE A 298 -30.95 16.41 -5.62
C PHE A 298 -29.82 16.73 -4.64
N PRO A 299 -29.69 18.00 -4.20
CA PRO A 299 -28.66 18.37 -3.25
C PRO A 299 -28.91 17.68 -1.90
N GLY A 300 -27.84 17.22 -1.28
CA GLY A 300 -27.88 16.61 0.04
C GLY A 300 -26.53 16.68 0.72
N ASP A 301 -26.48 16.25 1.97
CA ASP A 301 -25.21 16.04 2.65
C ASP A 301 -24.51 14.80 2.05
N PHE A 302 -23.17 14.80 2.00
CA PHE A 302 -22.34 13.68 1.51
C PHE A 302 -22.35 13.39 0.00
N VAL A 303 -22.74 14.36 -0.84
CA VAL A 303 -22.78 14.18 -2.31
C VAL A 303 -21.46 13.65 -2.88
N TYR A 304 -20.31 14.14 -2.42
CA TYR A 304 -18.99 13.65 -2.87
C TYR A 304 -18.77 12.18 -2.52
N SER A 305 -19.01 11.82 -1.26
CA SER A 305 -18.83 10.45 -0.75
C SER A 305 -19.74 9.44 -1.39
N VAL A 306 -21.02 9.78 -1.53
CA VAL A 306 -21.99 8.90 -2.17
C VAL A 306 -21.65 8.74 -3.66
N SER A 307 -21.25 9.81 -4.35
CA SER A 307 -20.83 9.74 -5.75
C SER A 307 -19.62 8.82 -5.96
N LEU A 308 -18.59 8.97 -5.13
CA LEU A 308 -17.38 8.12 -5.20
C LEU A 308 -17.71 6.65 -4.92
N LEU A 309 -18.42 6.38 -3.81
CA LEU A 309 -18.76 5.02 -3.40
C LEU A 309 -19.62 4.32 -4.44
N LEU A 310 -20.69 4.97 -4.91
CA LEU A 310 -21.56 4.42 -5.94
C LEU A 310 -20.80 4.22 -7.26
N SER A 311 -19.92 5.14 -7.65
CA SER A 311 -19.09 4.97 -8.85
C SER A 311 -18.20 3.72 -8.77
N ILE A 312 -17.54 3.49 -7.63
CA ILE A 312 -16.74 2.28 -7.40
C ILE A 312 -17.63 1.02 -7.46
N LEU A 313 -18.77 1.02 -6.78
CA LEU A 313 -19.70 -0.13 -6.76
C LEU A 313 -20.26 -0.43 -8.16
N ILE A 314 -20.67 0.60 -8.90
CA ILE A 314 -21.14 0.50 -10.29
C ILE A 314 -20.03 -0.07 -11.17
N THR A 315 -18.78 0.39 -10.97
CA THR A 315 -17.63 -0.11 -11.74
C THR A 315 -17.39 -1.60 -11.49
N ILE A 316 -17.35 -2.02 -10.22
CA ILE A 316 -17.15 -3.43 -9.84
C ILE A 316 -18.29 -4.29 -10.42
N ALA A 317 -19.54 -3.90 -10.21
CA ALA A 317 -20.71 -4.62 -10.71
C ALA A 317 -20.70 -4.73 -12.24
N SER A 318 -20.39 -3.63 -12.93
CA SER A 318 -20.31 -3.60 -14.40
C SER A 318 -19.19 -4.49 -14.92
N CYS A 319 -18.02 -4.50 -14.28
CA CYS A 319 -16.93 -5.42 -14.61
C CYS A 319 -17.36 -6.89 -14.49
N PHE A 320 -18.07 -7.27 -13.42
CA PHE A 320 -18.60 -8.64 -13.27
C PHE A 320 -19.61 -9.00 -14.39
N VAL A 321 -20.51 -8.08 -14.73
CA VAL A 321 -21.49 -8.28 -15.80
C VAL A 321 -20.79 -8.45 -17.16
N LEU A 322 -19.81 -7.59 -17.47
CA LEU A 322 -19.06 -7.64 -18.73
C LEU A 322 -18.35 -8.99 -18.91
N ILE A 323 -17.71 -9.51 -17.86
CA ILE A 323 -17.04 -10.82 -17.89
C ILE A 323 -18.06 -11.94 -18.13
N LYS A 324 -19.19 -11.90 -17.42
CA LYS A 324 -20.24 -12.93 -17.52
C LYS A 324 -20.84 -12.97 -18.94
N LEU A 325 -21.09 -11.81 -19.54
CA LEU A 325 -21.64 -11.72 -20.89
C LEU A 325 -20.69 -12.32 -21.94
N GLU A 326 -19.40 -12.02 -21.87
CA GLU A 326 -18.44 -12.60 -22.82
C GLU A 326 -18.23 -14.11 -22.59
N THR A 327 -18.20 -14.55 -21.33
CA THR A 327 -18.08 -15.99 -21.01
C THR A 327 -19.28 -16.79 -21.55
N ASN A 328 -20.50 -16.24 -21.39
CA ASN A 328 -21.72 -16.88 -21.90
C ASN A 328 -21.77 -16.89 -23.44
N LYS A 329 -21.27 -15.84 -24.09
CA LYS A 329 -21.20 -15.78 -25.55
C LYS A 329 -20.26 -16.86 -26.10
N LEU A 330 -19.11 -17.07 -25.47
CA LEU A 330 -18.17 -18.13 -25.83
C LEU A 330 -18.77 -19.53 -25.66
N LYS A 331 -19.46 -19.79 -24.54
CA LYS A 331 -20.16 -21.07 -24.32
C LYS A 331 -21.22 -21.34 -25.38
N LYS A 332 -22.05 -20.34 -25.70
CA LYS A 332 -23.08 -20.47 -26.73
C LYS A 332 -22.49 -20.73 -28.12
N LEU A 333 -21.35 -20.12 -28.45
CA LEU A 333 -20.63 -20.37 -29.71
C LEU A 333 -20.02 -21.78 -29.79
N SER A 334 -19.54 -22.33 -28.66
CA SER A 334 -19.04 -23.71 -28.64
C SER A 334 -20.16 -24.74 -28.75
N GLU A 335 -21.31 -24.48 -28.13
CA GLU A 335 -22.51 -25.34 -28.22
C GLU A 335 -23.02 -25.41 -29.68
N ILE A 336 -23.14 -24.26 -30.35
CA ILE A 336 -23.56 -24.22 -31.77
C ILE A 336 -22.59 -24.99 -32.67
N LYS A 337 -21.27 -24.87 -32.45
CA LYS A 337 -20.28 -25.62 -33.23
C LYS A 337 -20.34 -27.12 -33.01
N GLN A 338 -20.66 -27.56 -31.80
CA GLN A 338 -20.83 -28.99 -31.51
C GLN A 338 -22.10 -29.54 -32.18
N GLU A 339 -23.20 -28.79 -32.15
CA GLU A 339 -24.43 -29.15 -32.87
C GLU A 339 -24.18 -29.24 -34.40
N GLU A 340 -23.42 -28.30 -34.99
CA GLU A 340 -23.06 -28.35 -36.41
C GLU A 340 -22.15 -29.55 -36.78
N GLU A 341 -21.23 -29.95 -35.90
CA GLU A 341 -20.38 -31.14 -36.11
C GLU A 341 -21.14 -32.46 -35.95
N GLU A 342 -22.12 -32.52 -35.04
CA GLU A 342 -23.00 -33.68 -34.87
C GLU A 342 -23.97 -33.83 -36.05
N ASP A 343 -24.56 -32.74 -36.54
CA ASP A 343 -25.40 -32.73 -37.75
C ASP A 343 -24.60 -33.04 -39.03
N GLY A 344 -23.33 -32.63 -39.08
CA GLY A 344 -22.42 -32.91 -40.19
C GLY A 344 -22.01 -34.39 -40.28
N LYS A 345 -21.81 -35.06 -39.14
CA LYS A 345 -21.54 -36.52 -39.10
C LYS A 345 -22.77 -37.35 -39.41
N GLY A 346 -23.97 -36.91 -39.02
CA GLY A 346 -25.23 -37.58 -39.35
C GLY A 346 -25.56 -37.66 -40.85
N ARG A 347 -24.94 -36.82 -41.70
CA ARG A 347 -25.11 -36.82 -43.16
C ARG A 347 -24.02 -37.60 -43.94
N GLY A 348 -22.96 -38.06 -43.27
CA GLY A 348 -21.84 -38.78 -43.90
C GLY A 348 -22.04 -40.28 -44.05
N ASP A 349 -22.99 -40.89 -43.33
CA ASP A 349 -23.20 -42.34 -43.27
C ASP A 349 -24.36 -42.84 -44.15
N ILE A 350 -24.81 -42.04 -45.12
CA ILE A 350 -25.78 -42.45 -46.15
C ILE A 350 -25.11 -42.29 -47.53
N SER A 351 -24.19 -43.19 -47.86
CA SER A 351 -23.71 -43.39 -49.23
C SER A 351 -23.65 -44.87 -49.57
#